data_AF-A0A3B0BF72-F1
#
_entry.id   AF-A0A3B0BF72-F1
#
_cell.length_a   1.000
_cell.length_b   1.000
_cell.length_c   1.000
_cell.angle_alpha   90.00
_cell.angle_beta   90.00
_cell.angle_gamma   90.00
#
_symmetry.space_group_name_H-M   'P 1'
#
loop_
_entity.id
_entity.type
_entity.pdbx_description
1 polymer ?
#
loop_
_entity_poly.entity_id
_entity_poly.type
_entity_poly.pdbx_seq_one_letter_code
_entity_poly.pdbx_strand_id
1 'polypeptide(L)'
;MSEDAPPPGGGPAPPHGGPVLRRMAGRGREEEHRAATPLELFFDLCFVVAVAVAGRELVHALAEGHAAQGVPGYLMAFFAIWLAWLNFTWFASAYDTDDVLYRVVTLIQITGVLILSAGIPRAFDHSDFSVVWFGYLVMRLALVSQWLRAACSTRGAERRTALKYAAGVSLCQVGWLGLLFLPDRAKPWVFLAMACAELAVPMFAERHWQTAWHPHHIAERYGLFTIIVLGETVSAATVAVQSALEESEALGELLPMAAGGLLLIFAAFWIYFAVPIHQHLASNRQSFLWGYGHYFVFASAAAIGAGIEVAVEEAVGKAHVSTFAASGAVTVPGALFMFLVWLFHSRHYKRGTAQQLVLPLSALAILACTFAGGGAVLLTGLVASVTVAVGVWLSTKNPPLAEA
;
A
#
# COMPACT_ATOMS: atom_id res chain seq x y z
N MET A 1 -33.37 -4.48 -47.98
CA MET A 1 -31.89 -4.52 -48.00
C MET A 1 -31.43 -3.35 -47.14
N SER A 2 -31.18 -3.60 -45.87
CA SER A 2 -30.53 -2.64 -44.97
C SER A 2 -29.07 -3.05 -44.90
N GLU A 3 -28.17 -2.16 -45.29
CA GLU A 3 -26.73 -2.34 -45.13
C GLU A 3 -26.31 -2.07 -43.68
N ASP A 4 -25.61 -3.03 -43.10
CA ASP A 4 -24.89 -2.96 -41.84
C ASP A 4 -23.75 -1.94 -41.93
N ALA A 5 -23.78 -0.92 -41.07
CA ALA A 5 -22.61 -0.08 -40.80
C ALA A 5 -21.75 -0.75 -39.71
N PRO A 6 -20.42 -0.89 -39.88
CA PRO A 6 -19.56 -1.48 -38.88
C PRO A 6 -19.39 -0.56 -37.66
N PRO A 7 -19.09 -1.10 -36.46
CA PRO A 7 -18.86 -0.29 -35.27
C PRO A 7 -17.59 0.56 -35.41
N PRO A 8 -17.51 1.74 -34.75
CA PRO A 8 -16.33 2.58 -34.82
C PRO A 8 -15.17 1.88 -34.10
N GLY A 9 -14.20 1.40 -34.88
CA GLY A 9 -12.98 0.80 -34.38
C GLY A 9 -12.16 1.78 -33.53
N GLY A 10 -11.65 1.29 -32.41
CA GLY A 10 -10.71 2.00 -31.54
C GLY A 10 -9.45 2.37 -32.33
N GLY A 11 -9.28 3.67 -32.55
CA GLY A 11 -8.07 4.22 -33.16
C GLY A 11 -6.86 4.10 -32.23
N PRO A 12 -5.63 4.06 -32.78
CA PRO A 12 -4.40 4.01 -31.99
C PRO A 12 -4.27 5.25 -31.09
N ALA A 13 -3.69 5.06 -29.90
CA ALA A 13 -3.44 6.12 -28.93
C ALA A 13 -2.72 7.31 -29.59
N PRO A 14 -3.15 8.56 -29.35
CA PRO A 14 -2.53 9.71 -29.99
C PRO A 14 -1.07 9.88 -29.50
N PRO A 15 -0.16 10.32 -30.40
CA PRO A 15 1.24 10.54 -30.05
C PRO A 15 1.40 11.62 -28.97
N HIS A 16 2.47 11.53 -28.19
CA HIS A 16 2.83 12.44 -27.10
C HIS A 16 2.87 13.91 -27.55
N GLY A 17 1.74 14.58 -27.44
CA GLY A 17 1.51 15.97 -27.87
C GLY A 17 0.07 16.40 -27.58
N GLY A 18 -0.47 16.00 -26.42
CA GLY A 18 -1.81 16.36 -26.01
C GLY A 18 -1.97 17.88 -25.83
N PRO A 19 -3.18 18.44 -26.02
CA PRO A 19 -3.44 19.85 -25.72
C PRO A 19 -3.11 20.18 -24.26
N VAL A 20 -2.63 21.40 -24.01
CA VAL A 20 -2.15 21.89 -22.69
C VAL A 20 -3.21 21.69 -21.59
N LEU A 21 -4.49 21.80 -21.94
CA LEU A 21 -5.62 21.57 -21.04
C LEU A 21 -6.72 20.77 -21.75
N ARG A 22 -7.17 19.67 -21.14
CA ARG A 22 -8.39 18.95 -21.51
C ARG A 22 -9.47 19.13 -20.45
N ARG A 23 -10.73 19.03 -20.88
CA ARG A 23 -11.87 18.98 -19.96
C ARG A 23 -11.82 17.67 -19.19
N MET A 24 -11.94 17.73 -17.86
CA MET A 24 -12.05 16.53 -17.02
C MET A 24 -13.46 15.95 -17.13
N ALA A 25 -13.54 14.73 -17.64
CA ALA A 25 -14.75 13.94 -17.69
C ALA A 25 -14.54 12.68 -16.84
N GLY A 26 -15.58 12.26 -16.12
CA GLY A 26 -15.55 11.00 -15.39
C GLY A 26 -15.32 9.82 -16.34
N ARG A 27 -14.42 8.92 -15.97
CA ARG A 27 -14.10 7.71 -16.74
C ARG A 27 -15.05 6.58 -16.36
N GLY A 28 -15.60 5.90 -17.36
CA GLY A 28 -16.60 4.86 -17.17
C GLY A 28 -16.05 3.61 -16.47
N ARG A 29 -16.93 2.87 -15.79
CA ARG A 29 -16.61 1.57 -15.17
C ARG A 29 -16.24 0.47 -16.16
N GLU A 30 -16.78 0.58 -17.37
CA GLU A 30 -16.66 -0.40 -18.46
C GLU A 30 -15.66 0.04 -19.55
N GLU A 31 -14.78 1.01 -19.25
CA GLU A 31 -13.81 1.49 -20.23
C GLU A 31 -12.80 0.40 -20.59
N GLU A 32 -12.90 -0.16 -21.79
CA GLU A 32 -11.96 -1.17 -22.28
C GLU A 32 -10.51 -0.62 -22.26
N HIS A 33 -9.57 -1.45 -21.81
CA HIS A 33 -8.13 -1.16 -21.79
C HIS A 33 -7.66 -0.01 -20.86
N ARG A 34 -8.36 0.26 -19.74
CA ARG A 34 -7.83 1.16 -18.69
C ARG A 34 -6.75 0.48 -17.82
N ALA A 35 -5.53 0.46 -18.36
CA ALA A 35 -4.32 0.03 -17.64
C ALA A 35 -3.66 1.20 -16.89
N ALA A 36 -2.76 0.88 -15.95
CA ALA A 36 -1.96 1.86 -15.22
C ALA A 36 -0.98 2.61 -16.16
N THR A 37 -0.89 3.93 -16.02
CA THR A 37 -0.02 4.76 -16.86
C THR A 37 1.44 4.77 -16.34
N PRO A 38 2.44 5.09 -17.18
CA PRO A 38 3.81 5.26 -16.71
C PRO A 38 3.98 6.33 -15.62
N LEU A 39 3.15 7.40 -15.67
CA LEU A 39 3.16 8.44 -14.64
C LEU A 39 2.60 7.92 -13.31
N GLU A 40 1.53 7.12 -13.37
CA GLU A 40 0.96 6.42 -12.23
C GLU A 40 2.02 5.48 -11.60
N LEU A 41 2.74 4.69 -12.40
CA LEU A 41 3.85 3.85 -11.91
C LEU A 41 4.99 4.66 -11.29
N PHE A 42 5.39 5.77 -11.92
CA PHE A 42 6.42 6.66 -11.36
C PHE A 42 6.00 7.27 -10.02
N PHE A 43 4.72 7.64 -9.89
CA PHE A 43 4.14 8.09 -8.62
C PHE A 43 4.26 7.02 -7.54
N ASP A 44 3.92 5.76 -7.84
CA ASP A 44 4.02 4.66 -6.87
C ASP A 44 5.46 4.42 -6.42
N LEU A 45 6.40 4.48 -7.36
CA LEU A 45 7.83 4.35 -7.08
C LEU A 45 8.33 5.46 -6.15
N CYS A 46 7.91 6.71 -6.31
CA CYS A 46 8.30 7.78 -5.38
C CYS A 46 7.64 7.63 -4.00
N PHE A 47 6.42 7.08 -3.94
CA PHE A 47 5.75 6.82 -2.67
C PHE A 47 6.43 5.69 -1.87
N VAL A 48 6.99 4.67 -2.54
CA VAL A 48 7.71 3.61 -1.81
C VAL A 48 8.97 4.15 -1.12
N VAL A 49 9.61 5.19 -1.65
CA VAL A 49 10.74 5.82 -0.96
C VAL A 49 10.32 6.33 0.42
N ALA A 50 9.12 6.91 0.54
CA ALA A 50 8.59 7.34 1.84
C ALA A 50 8.26 6.16 2.76
N VAL A 51 7.75 5.05 2.19
CA VAL A 51 7.53 3.81 2.93
C VAL A 51 8.84 3.23 3.45
N ALA A 52 9.89 3.22 2.64
CA ALA A 52 11.22 2.77 3.01
C ALA A 52 11.79 3.60 4.17
N VAL A 53 11.65 4.93 4.13
CA VAL A 53 12.07 5.80 5.24
C VAL A 53 11.32 5.45 6.52
N ALA A 54 9.99 5.30 6.48
CA ALA A 54 9.22 4.86 7.64
C ALA A 54 9.66 3.47 8.15
N GLY A 55 9.99 2.55 7.23
CA GLY A 55 10.53 1.23 7.53
C GLY A 55 11.87 1.29 8.27
N ARG A 56 12.79 2.17 7.86
CA ARG A 56 14.08 2.36 8.56
C ARG A 56 13.91 2.89 9.99
N GLU A 57 12.98 3.83 10.20
CA GLU A 57 12.67 4.28 11.56
C GLU A 57 12.08 3.15 12.41
N LEU A 58 11.30 2.24 11.80
CA LEU A 58 10.82 1.04 12.48
C LEU A 58 11.98 0.10 12.83
N VAL A 59 12.94 -0.13 11.92
CA VAL A 59 14.15 -0.92 12.18
C VAL A 59 14.88 -0.36 13.38
N HIS A 60 15.23 0.93 13.36
CA HIS A 60 15.96 1.58 14.44
C HIS A 60 15.24 1.44 15.79
N ALA A 61 13.93 1.73 15.81
CA ALA A 61 13.15 1.63 17.05
C ALA A 61 13.02 0.19 17.55
N LEU A 62 12.92 -0.80 16.67
CA LEU A 62 12.87 -2.22 17.06
C LEU A 62 14.24 -2.72 17.53
N ALA A 63 15.32 -2.40 16.82
CA ALA A 63 16.68 -2.78 17.15
C ALA A 63 17.14 -2.22 18.51
N GLU A 64 16.67 -1.02 18.88
CA GLU A 64 16.94 -0.38 20.18
C GLU A 64 15.95 -0.80 21.29
N GLY A 65 15.03 -1.74 21.03
CA GLY A 65 14.07 -2.22 22.02
C GLY A 65 12.91 -1.26 22.32
N HIS A 66 12.73 -0.21 21.53
CA HIS A 66 11.68 0.81 21.65
C HIS A 66 10.40 0.48 20.86
N ALA A 67 10.03 -0.80 20.74
CA ALA A 67 8.90 -1.27 19.94
C ALA A 67 7.55 -0.57 20.27
N ALA A 68 7.32 -0.26 21.56
CA ALA A 68 6.11 0.41 22.02
C ALA A 68 5.94 1.83 21.46
N GLN A 69 7.04 2.48 21.04
CA GLN A 69 7.05 3.80 20.42
C GLN A 69 7.21 3.69 18.90
N GLY A 70 8.10 2.80 18.43
CA GLY A 70 8.40 2.59 17.02
C GLY A 70 7.20 2.11 16.20
N VAL A 71 6.45 1.11 16.70
CA VAL A 71 5.32 0.53 15.95
C VAL A 71 4.20 1.57 15.74
N PRO A 72 3.70 2.30 16.76
CA PRO A 72 2.73 3.37 16.54
C PRO A 72 3.25 4.47 15.61
N GLY A 73 4.50 4.92 15.77
CA GLY A 73 5.12 5.92 14.90
C GLY A 73 5.13 5.48 13.43
N TYR A 74 5.54 4.24 13.18
CA TYR A 74 5.53 3.62 11.85
C TYR A 74 4.12 3.58 11.26
N LEU A 75 3.14 3.09 12.02
CA LEU A 75 1.76 3.01 11.56
C LEU A 75 1.19 4.40 11.23
N MET A 76 1.51 5.42 12.03
CA MET A 76 1.10 6.80 11.78
C MET A 76 1.74 7.39 10.51
N ALA A 77 3.06 7.22 10.35
CA ALA A 77 3.78 7.69 9.17
C ALA A 77 3.31 6.96 7.89
N PHE A 78 3.21 5.63 7.96
CA PHE A 78 2.68 4.81 6.88
C PHE A 78 1.26 5.21 6.51
N PHE A 79 0.40 5.53 7.49
CA PHE A 79 -0.96 5.98 7.24
C PHE A 79 -1.00 7.31 6.50
N ALA A 80 -0.15 8.28 6.85
CA ALA A 80 -0.07 9.55 6.13
C ALA A 80 0.34 9.34 4.65
N ILE A 81 1.32 8.48 4.40
CA ILE A 81 1.78 8.14 3.05
C ILE A 81 0.68 7.40 2.28
N TRP A 82 0.13 6.34 2.87
CA TRP A 82 -0.90 5.50 2.26
C TRP A 82 -2.18 6.29 1.97
N LEU A 83 -2.63 7.14 2.89
CA LEU A 83 -3.85 7.91 2.69
C LEU A 83 -3.71 8.90 1.54
N ALA A 84 -2.54 9.52 1.37
CA ALA A 84 -2.26 10.37 0.23
C ALA A 84 -2.25 9.57 -1.09
N TRP A 85 -1.57 8.42 -1.10
CA TRP A 85 -1.54 7.51 -2.25
C TRP A 85 -2.94 7.01 -2.64
N LEU A 86 -3.74 6.64 -1.65
CA LEU A 86 -5.12 6.19 -1.79
C LEU A 86 -5.97 7.26 -2.47
N ASN A 87 -5.96 8.48 -1.92
CA ASN A 87 -6.75 9.59 -2.46
C ASN A 87 -6.39 9.88 -3.92
N PHE A 88 -5.11 9.88 -4.28
CA PHE A 88 -4.69 10.07 -5.66
C PHE A 88 -5.12 8.92 -6.56
N THR A 89 -4.88 7.67 -6.14
CA THR A 89 -5.20 6.48 -6.96
C THR A 89 -6.68 6.41 -7.30
N TRP A 90 -7.55 6.68 -6.33
CA TRP A 90 -9.01 6.74 -6.56
C TRP A 90 -9.42 7.92 -7.44
N PHE A 91 -8.79 9.10 -7.27
CA PHE A 91 -9.03 10.24 -8.13
C PHE A 91 -8.61 9.97 -9.59
N ALA A 92 -7.41 9.41 -9.80
CA ALA A 92 -6.87 9.08 -11.11
C ALA A 92 -7.72 8.05 -11.85
N SER A 93 -8.25 7.05 -11.14
CA SER A 93 -9.19 6.09 -11.71
C SER A 93 -10.46 6.77 -12.23
N ALA A 94 -10.93 7.82 -11.53
CA ALA A 94 -12.15 8.54 -11.90
C ALA A 94 -11.94 9.61 -12.98
N TYR A 95 -10.81 10.33 -12.97
CA TYR A 95 -10.67 11.61 -13.70
C TYR A 95 -9.36 11.81 -14.47
N ASP A 96 -8.48 10.81 -14.58
CA ASP A 96 -7.21 10.97 -15.31
C ASP A 96 -7.44 11.36 -16.78
N THR A 97 -7.01 12.57 -17.15
CA THR A 97 -7.10 13.16 -18.50
C THR A 97 -5.78 13.17 -19.28
N ASP A 98 -4.67 12.77 -18.65
CA ASP A 98 -3.30 12.77 -19.18
C ASP A 98 -2.86 14.05 -19.94
N ASP A 99 -3.31 15.23 -19.50
CA ASP A 99 -2.84 16.52 -20.03
C ASP A 99 -1.69 17.13 -19.23
N VAL A 100 -1.05 18.16 -19.78
CA VAL A 100 0.14 18.79 -19.18
C VAL A 100 -0.11 19.26 -17.75
N LEU A 101 -1.25 19.91 -17.47
CA LEU A 101 -1.56 20.37 -16.13
C LEU A 101 -1.77 19.20 -15.16
N TYR A 102 -2.42 18.12 -15.60
CA TYR A 102 -2.55 16.91 -14.79
C TYR A 102 -1.17 16.35 -14.42
N ARG A 103 -0.28 16.18 -15.40
CA ARG A 103 1.09 15.70 -15.17
C ARG A 103 1.88 16.58 -14.20
N VAL A 104 1.85 17.90 -14.40
CA VAL A 104 2.54 18.87 -13.51
C VAL A 104 2.01 18.79 -12.09
N VAL A 105 0.69 18.73 -11.90
CA VAL A 105 0.10 18.65 -10.56
C VAL A 105 0.42 17.31 -9.88
N THR A 106 0.48 16.20 -10.63
CA THR A 106 0.96 14.90 -10.12
C THR A 106 2.42 14.97 -9.68
N LEU A 107 3.30 15.65 -10.44
CA LEU A 107 4.70 15.87 -10.03
C LEU A 107 4.81 16.73 -8.76
N ILE A 108 3.92 17.68 -8.55
CA ILE A 108 3.82 18.45 -7.31
C ILE A 108 3.42 17.54 -6.13
N GLN A 109 2.49 16.59 -6.35
CA GLN A 109 2.15 15.61 -5.32
C GLN A 109 3.33 14.70 -4.96
N ILE A 110 4.08 14.24 -5.96
CA ILE A 110 5.31 13.47 -5.76
C ILE A 110 6.32 14.29 -4.93
N THR A 111 6.49 15.57 -5.25
CA THR A 111 7.36 16.45 -4.47
C THR A 111 6.88 16.56 -3.02
N GLY A 112 5.56 16.67 -2.80
CA GLY A 112 4.96 16.68 -1.48
C GLY A 112 5.27 15.42 -0.65
N VAL A 113 5.21 14.22 -1.25
CA VAL A 113 5.53 12.99 -0.51
C VAL A 113 7.02 12.86 -0.19
N LEU A 114 7.90 13.35 -1.07
CA LEU A 114 9.35 13.37 -0.83
C LEU A 114 9.71 14.34 0.30
N ILE A 115 9.07 15.51 0.36
CA ILE A 115 9.20 16.45 1.48
C ILE A 115 8.69 15.79 2.77
N LEU A 116 7.52 15.15 2.72
CA LEU A 116 6.95 14.44 3.87
C LEU A 116 7.93 13.38 4.38
N SER A 117 8.48 12.58 3.47
CA SER A 117 9.48 11.54 3.74
C SER A 117 10.71 12.08 4.45
N ALA A 118 11.27 13.19 3.96
CA ALA A 118 12.40 13.86 4.61
C ALA A 118 12.10 14.36 6.03
N GLY A 119 10.83 14.58 6.36
CA GLY A 119 10.38 14.95 7.70
C GLY A 119 10.17 13.77 8.66
N ILE A 120 10.07 12.53 8.16
CA ILE A 120 9.77 11.36 8.99
C ILE A 120 10.77 11.16 10.12
N PRO A 121 12.10 11.17 9.89
CA PRO A 121 13.07 10.96 10.98
C PRO A 121 12.92 12.00 12.11
N ARG A 122 12.77 13.29 11.75
CA ARG A 122 12.54 14.37 12.73
C ARG A 122 11.25 14.20 13.52
N ALA A 123 10.21 13.66 12.90
CA ALA A 123 8.95 13.39 13.56
C ALA A 123 9.08 12.24 14.58
N PHE A 124 9.90 11.23 14.30
CA PHE A 124 10.22 10.15 15.23
C PHE A 124 11.11 10.63 16.38
N ASP A 125 12.25 11.25 16.08
CA ASP A 125 13.27 11.61 17.08
C ASP A 125 12.88 12.78 17.98
N HIS A 126 12.14 13.75 17.44
CA HIS A 126 11.92 15.05 18.08
C HIS A 126 10.44 15.42 18.19
N SER A 127 9.52 14.55 17.76
CA SER A 127 8.08 14.88 17.67
C SER A 127 7.80 16.16 16.86
N ASP A 128 8.71 16.51 15.95
CA ASP A 128 8.63 17.66 15.05
C ASP A 128 7.97 17.24 13.73
N PHE A 129 6.65 17.47 13.67
CA PHE A 129 5.83 17.16 12.50
C PHE A 129 5.78 18.29 11.47
N SER A 130 6.55 19.36 11.61
CA SER A 130 6.46 20.54 10.74
C SER A 130 6.71 20.22 9.26
N VAL A 131 7.78 19.48 8.98
CA VAL A 131 8.17 19.07 7.62
C VAL A 131 7.19 18.04 7.06
N VAL A 132 6.78 17.06 7.88
CA VAL A 132 5.75 16.05 7.53
C VAL A 132 4.45 16.74 7.11
N TRP A 133 3.97 17.67 7.95
CA TRP A 133 2.75 18.43 7.69
C TRP A 133 2.88 19.31 6.45
N PHE A 134 4.02 19.96 6.23
CA PHE A 134 4.25 20.80 5.05
C PHE A 134 4.24 19.98 3.76
N GLY A 135 4.92 18.82 3.74
CA GLY A 135 4.84 17.89 2.62
C GLY A 135 3.41 17.42 2.35
N TYR A 136 2.67 17.10 3.42
CA TYR A 136 1.26 16.74 3.35
C TYR A 136 0.38 17.89 2.81
N LEU A 137 0.63 19.12 3.21
CA LEU A 137 -0.05 20.30 2.67
C LEU A 137 0.17 20.42 1.16
N VAL A 138 1.41 20.27 0.68
CA VAL A 138 1.76 20.40 -0.75
C VAL A 138 0.98 19.39 -1.60
N MET A 139 0.98 18.11 -1.21
CA MET A 139 0.22 17.07 -1.92
C MET A 139 -1.30 17.31 -1.87
N ARG A 140 -1.80 17.88 -0.76
CA ARG A 140 -3.22 18.18 -0.56
C ARG A 140 -3.69 19.34 -1.41
N LEU A 141 -2.92 20.41 -1.50
CA LEU A 141 -3.23 21.54 -2.38
C LEU A 141 -3.31 21.08 -3.84
N ALA A 142 -2.38 20.22 -4.25
CA ALA A 142 -2.42 19.60 -5.56
C ALA A 142 -3.69 18.75 -5.77
N LEU A 143 -4.05 17.86 -4.84
CA LEU A 143 -5.28 17.06 -4.94
C LEU A 143 -6.56 17.92 -4.94
N VAL A 144 -6.64 18.93 -4.08
CA VAL A 144 -7.80 19.85 -4.01
C VAL A 144 -7.93 20.63 -5.33
N SER A 145 -6.81 21.08 -5.91
CA SER A 145 -6.84 21.75 -7.22
C SER A 145 -7.43 20.86 -8.32
N GLN A 146 -7.14 19.56 -8.29
CA GLN A 146 -7.67 18.57 -9.21
C GLN A 146 -9.17 18.34 -9.02
N TRP A 147 -9.65 18.24 -7.77
CA TRP A 147 -11.09 18.17 -7.48
C TRP A 147 -11.85 19.42 -7.90
N LEU A 148 -11.28 20.61 -7.68
CA LEU A 148 -11.87 21.87 -8.15
C LEU A 148 -11.91 21.92 -9.68
N ARG A 149 -10.86 21.44 -10.35
CA ARG A 149 -10.82 21.35 -11.82
C ARG A 149 -11.87 20.37 -12.36
N ALA A 150 -12.07 19.23 -11.71
CA ALA A 150 -13.15 18.29 -12.02
C ALA A 150 -14.53 18.94 -11.81
N ALA A 151 -14.72 19.69 -10.72
CA ALA A 151 -15.95 20.44 -10.46
C ALA A 151 -16.24 21.53 -11.51
N CYS A 152 -15.21 22.22 -12.00
CA CYS A 152 -15.36 23.20 -13.08
C CYS A 152 -15.69 22.55 -14.44
N SER A 153 -15.28 21.29 -14.63
CA SER A 153 -15.48 20.55 -15.88
C SER A 153 -16.81 19.78 -15.94
N THR A 154 -17.49 19.62 -14.81
CA THR A 154 -18.72 18.80 -14.65
C THR A 154 -19.93 19.65 -14.24
N ARG A 155 -21.13 19.07 -14.26
CA ARG A 155 -22.38 19.77 -13.88
C ARG A 155 -23.26 18.89 -12.98
N GLY A 156 -24.27 19.48 -12.36
CA GLY A 156 -25.30 18.74 -11.63
C GLY A 156 -24.80 18.05 -10.35
N ALA A 157 -25.10 16.77 -10.20
CA ALA A 157 -24.74 15.98 -9.02
C ALA A 157 -23.23 15.71 -8.93
N GLU A 158 -22.58 15.41 -10.06
CA GLU A 158 -21.13 15.15 -10.13
C GLU A 158 -20.30 16.35 -9.66
N ARG A 159 -20.63 17.55 -10.14
CA ARG A 159 -19.98 18.80 -9.68
C ARG A 159 -20.09 18.98 -8.17
N ARG A 160 -21.26 18.66 -7.59
CA ARG A 160 -21.47 18.75 -6.13
C ARG A 160 -20.62 17.73 -5.37
N THR A 161 -20.48 16.51 -5.88
CA THR A 161 -19.57 15.50 -5.30
C THR A 161 -18.11 15.98 -5.34
N ALA A 162 -17.64 16.50 -6.47
CA ALA A 162 -16.29 17.02 -6.60
C ALA A 162 -16.02 18.21 -5.65
N LEU A 163 -16.97 19.14 -5.49
CA LEU A 163 -16.87 20.23 -4.52
C LEU A 163 -16.87 19.75 -3.06
N LYS A 164 -17.65 18.71 -2.74
CA LYS A 164 -17.65 18.10 -1.39
C LYS A 164 -16.32 17.43 -1.09
N TYR A 165 -15.71 16.76 -2.06
CA TYR A 165 -14.36 16.22 -1.93
C TYR A 165 -13.35 17.34 -1.67
N ALA A 166 -13.35 18.39 -2.49
CA ALA A 166 -12.47 19.55 -2.30
C ALA A 166 -12.63 20.16 -0.90
N ALA A 167 -13.87 20.44 -0.49
CA ALA A 167 -14.17 21.03 0.82
C ALA A 167 -13.82 20.11 1.99
N GLY A 168 -14.15 18.81 1.90
CA GLY A 168 -13.88 17.83 2.95
C GLY A 168 -12.38 17.63 3.17
N VAL A 169 -11.61 17.50 2.07
CA VAL A 169 -10.15 17.40 2.14
C VAL A 169 -9.53 18.69 2.70
N SER A 170 -9.99 19.87 2.26
CA SER A 170 -9.50 21.15 2.80
C SER A 170 -9.82 21.32 4.29
N LEU A 171 -11.01 20.91 4.74
CA LEU A 171 -11.38 20.96 6.16
C LEU A 171 -10.51 20.01 6.99
N CYS A 172 -10.25 18.80 6.48
CA CYS A 172 -9.33 17.87 7.13
C CYS A 172 -7.92 18.46 7.21
N GLN A 173 -7.44 19.12 6.15
CA GLN A 173 -6.13 19.79 6.16
C GLN A 173 -6.00 20.84 7.27
N VAL A 174 -7.08 21.61 7.52
CA VAL A 174 -7.11 22.56 8.64
C VAL A 174 -7.09 21.82 9.98
N GLY A 175 -7.84 20.73 10.12
CA GLY A 175 -7.82 19.92 11.35
C GLY A 175 -6.44 19.31 11.64
N TRP A 176 -5.69 18.91 10.60
CA TRP A 176 -4.33 18.40 10.74
C TRP A 176 -3.33 19.44 11.28
N LEU A 177 -3.61 20.75 11.18
CA LEU A 177 -2.81 21.77 11.88
C LEU A 177 -2.76 21.55 13.38
N GLY A 178 -3.77 20.86 13.95
CA GLY A 178 -3.78 20.51 15.35
C GLY A 178 -2.53 19.73 15.79
N LEU A 179 -1.93 18.91 14.92
CA LEU A 179 -0.70 18.19 15.23
C LEU A 179 0.53 19.09 15.47
N LEU A 180 0.52 20.32 14.95
CA LEU A 180 1.61 21.28 15.10
C LEU A 180 1.52 22.11 16.38
N PHE A 181 0.31 22.37 16.88
CA PHE A 181 0.08 23.30 17.97
C PHE A 181 -0.38 22.65 19.27
N LEU A 182 -0.94 21.44 19.23
CA LEU A 182 -1.39 20.75 20.44
C LEU A 182 -0.23 20.01 21.15
N PRO A 183 -0.31 19.85 22.49
CA PRO A 183 0.69 19.12 23.27
C PRO A 183 0.90 17.68 22.78
N ASP A 184 2.09 17.12 22.99
CA ASP A 184 2.45 15.77 22.52
C ASP A 184 1.47 14.68 22.97
N ARG A 185 0.94 14.79 24.20
CA ARG A 185 -0.06 13.85 24.74
C ARG A 185 -1.39 13.85 23.96
N ALA A 186 -1.73 14.96 23.31
CA ALA A 186 -2.94 15.08 22.51
C ALA A 186 -2.73 14.64 21.04
N LYS A 187 -1.48 14.65 20.54
CA LYS A 187 -1.17 14.35 19.13
C LYS A 187 -1.71 13.00 18.66
N PRO A 188 -1.59 11.87 19.39
CA PRO A 188 -2.17 10.59 18.95
C PRO A 188 -3.70 10.62 18.83
N TRP A 189 -4.38 11.33 19.74
CA TRP A 189 -5.84 11.46 19.72
C TRP A 189 -6.34 12.36 18.60
N VAL A 190 -5.64 13.48 18.37
CA VAL A 190 -5.89 14.36 17.21
C VAL A 190 -5.66 13.58 15.93
N PHE A 191 -4.58 12.81 15.85
CA PHE A 191 -4.28 11.97 14.69
C PHE A 191 -5.41 10.97 14.43
N LEU A 192 -5.85 10.24 15.45
CA LEU A 192 -6.93 9.27 15.31
C LEU A 192 -8.25 9.93 14.88
N ALA A 193 -8.62 11.05 15.51
CA ALA A 193 -9.83 11.80 15.17
C ALA A 193 -9.79 12.28 13.71
N MET A 194 -8.66 12.82 13.27
CA MET A 194 -8.47 13.31 11.91
C MET A 194 -8.40 12.19 10.88
N ALA A 195 -7.76 11.07 11.21
CA ALA A 195 -7.76 9.85 10.39
C ALA A 195 -9.19 9.36 10.14
N CYS A 196 -10.02 9.28 11.19
CA CYS A 196 -11.44 8.91 11.06
C CYS A 196 -12.23 9.94 10.24
N ALA A 197 -12.03 11.24 10.49
CA ALA A 197 -12.69 12.30 9.74
C ALA A 197 -12.37 12.20 8.25
N GLU A 198 -11.11 11.93 7.90
CA GLU A 198 -10.67 11.89 6.52
C GLU A 198 -11.15 10.64 5.78
N LEU A 199 -11.12 9.47 6.42
CA LEU A 199 -11.73 8.24 5.88
C LEU A 199 -13.24 8.37 5.70
N ALA A 200 -13.89 9.28 6.42
CA ALA A 200 -15.31 9.54 6.26
C ALA A 200 -15.65 10.48 5.09
N VAL A 201 -14.69 11.27 4.58
CA VAL A 201 -14.92 12.24 3.49
C VAL A 201 -15.58 11.57 2.26
N PRO A 202 -15.07 10.44 1.72
CA PRO A 202 -15.71 9.76 0.59
C PRO A 202 -17.16 9.34 0.88
N MET A 203 -17.44 8.84 2.09
CA MET A 203 -18.78 8.41 2.49
C MET A 203 -19.78 9.57 2.48
N PHE A 204 -19.36 10.78 2.86
CA PHE A 204 -20.19 11.98 2.81
C PHE A 204 -20.26 12.60 1.42
N ALA A 205 -19.14 12.63 0.68
CA ALA A 205 -19.06 13.21 -0.65
C ALA A 205 -19.94 12.44 -1.64
N GLU A 206 -19.88 11.11 -1.62
CA GLU A 206 -20.54 10.24 -2.60
C GLU A 206 -21.97 9.82 -2.24
N ARG A 207 -22.52 10.30 -1.12
CA ARG A 207 -23.84 9.89 -0.62
C ARG A 207 -24.98 9.99 -1.64
N HIS A 208 -24.91 10.97 -2.55
CA HIS A 208 -25.95 11.22 -3.55
C HIS A 208 -25.51 10.92 -4.99
N TRP A 209 -24.21 10.82 -5.23
CA TRP A 209 -23.64 10.56 -6.55
C TRP A 209 -22.24 9.98 -6.37
N GLN A 210 -22.06 8.76 -6.86
CA GLN A 210 -20.79 8.03 -6.79
C GLN A 210 -19.92 8.42 -7.99
N THR A 211 -18.63 8.64 -7.76
CA THR A 211 -17.69 8.81 -8.88
C THR A 211 -17.53 7.48 -9.60
N ALA A 212 -17.46 7.53 -10.93
CA ALA A 212 -17.14 6.36 -11.72
C ALA A 212 -15.64 6.03 -11.54
N TRP A 213 -15.29 4.76 -11.37
CA TRP A 213 -13.92 4.27 -11.20
C TRP A 213 -13.82 2.87 -11.82
N HIS A 214 -12.64 2.50 -12.33
CA HIS A 214 -12.47 1.26 -13.09
C HIS A 214 -11.91 0.13 -12.20
N PRO A 215 -12.62 -0.99 -12.01
CA PRO A 215 -12.19 -2.04 -11.08
C PRO A 215 -10.87 -2.73 -11.43
N HIS A 216 -10.62 -2.98 -12.72
CA HIS A 216 -9.36 -3.56 -13.15
C HIS A 216 -8.18 -2.62 -12.89
N HIS A 217 -8.36 -1.31 -13.11
CA HIS A 217 -7.32 -0.31 -12.89
C HIS A 217 -6.97 -0.19 -11.42
N ILE A 218 -7.98 -0.17 -10.54
CA ILE A 218 -7.76 -0.16 -9.09
C ILE A 218 -7.05 -1.43 -8.64
N ALA A 219 -7.49 -2.61 -9.09
CA ALA A 219 -6.82 -3.87 -8.76
C ALA A 219 -5.36 -3.89 -9.23
N GLU A 220 -5.10 -3.41 -10.45
CA GLU A 220 -3.77 -3.30 -11.03
C GLU A 220 -2.88 -2.35 -10.22
N ARG A 221 -3.35 -1.13 -9.92
CA ARG A 221 -2.62 -0.14 -9.11
C ARG A 221 -2.23 -0.67 -7.73
N TYR A 222 -3.15 -1.35 -7.05
CA TYR A 222 -2.85 -1.96 -5.75
C TYR A 222 -1.86 -3.11 -5.89
N GLY A 223 -1.97 -3.93 -6.94
CA GLY A 223 -0.98 -4.98 -7.22
C GLY A 223 0.41 -4.44 -7.52
N LEU A 224 0.51 -3.41 -8.36
CA LEU A 224 1.78 -2.73 -8.67
C LEU A 224 2.40 -2.14 -7.40
N PHE A 225 1.61 -1.49 -6.56
CA PHE A 225 2.09 -1.00 -5.26
C PHE A 225 2.55 -2.14 -4.35
N THR A 226 1.84 -3.28 -4.29
CA THR A 226 2.31 -4.50 -3.59
C THR A 226 3.68 -4.94 -4.11
N ILE A 227 3.87 -5.03 -5.43
CA ILE A 227 5.15 -5.45 -6.02
C ILE A 227 6.27 -4.51 -5.59
N ILE A 228 6.03 -3.20 -5.66
CA ILE A 228 7.04 -2.19 -5.32
C ILE A 228 7.38 -2.27 -3.81
N VAL A 229 6.39 -2.41 -2.93
CA VAL A 229 6.61 -2.60 -1.48
C VAL A 229 7.37 -3.90 -1.20
N LEU A 230 7.03 -5.01 -1.86
CA LEU A 230 7.78 -6.26 -1.74
C LEU A 230 9.21 -6.13 -2.31
N GLY A 231 9.40 -5.30 -3.33
CA GLY A 231 10.72 -4.96 -3.88
C GLY A 231 11.61 -4.26 -2.87
N GLU A 232 11.06 -3.37 -2.04
CA GLU A 232 11.81 -2.76 -0.94
C GLU A 232 12.28 -3.80 0.09
N THR A 233 11.44 -4.80 0.39
CA THR A 233 11.82 -5.94 1.24
C THR A 233 12.97 -6.76 0.63
N VAL A 234 13.07 -6.87 -0.70
CA VAL A 234 14.20 -7.52 -1.39
C VAL A 234 15.50 -6.71 -1.20
N SER A 235 15.42 -5.38 -1.18
CA SER A 235 16.58 -4.52 -0.86
C SER A 235 17.13 -4.84 0.54
N ALA A 236 16.27 -5.01 1.54
CA ALA A 236 16.68 -5.42 2.90
C ALA A 236 17.37 -6.80 2.91
N ALA A 237 16.83 -7.78 2.16
CA ALA A 237 17.48 -9.09 2.01
C ALA A 237 18.85 -8.99 1.30
N THR A 238 19.04 -8.01 0.41
CA THR A 238 20.33 -7.77 -0.25
C THR A 238 21.35 -7.19 0.72
N VAL A 239 20.94 -6.27 1.60
CA VAL A 239 21.78 -5.76 2.69
C VAL A 239 22.24 -6.91 3.59
N ALA A 240 21.34 -7.84 3.93
CA ALA A 240 21.70 -9.04 4.68
C ALA A 240 22.84 -9.86 4.04
N VAL A 241 22.76 -10.06 2.73
CA VAL A 241 23.80 -10.78 1.97
C VAL A 241 25.11 -9.99 1.94
N GLN A 242 25.06 -8.67 1.77
CA GLN A 242 26.25 -7.82 1.80
C GLN A 242 26.96 -7.91 3.16
N SER A 243 26.22 -7.77 4.26
CA SER A 243 26.77 -7.93 5.61
C SER A 243 27.39 -9.32 5.81
N ALA A 244 26.79 -10.37 5.26
CA ALA A 244 27.34 -11.72 5.35
C ALA A 244 28.66 -11.92 4.59
N LEU A 245 28.87 -11.19 3.50
CA LEU A 245 30.12 -11.23 2.74
C LEU A 245 31.24 -10.45 3.43
N GLU A 246 30.90 -9.38 4.13
CA GLU A 246 31.85 -8.57 4.92
C GLU A 246 32.26 -9.29 6.21
N GLU A 247 31.32 -9.98 6.86
CA GLU A 247 31.52 -10.70 8.13
C GLU A 247 31.59 -12.21 7.90
N SER A 248 32.76 -12.71 7.47
CA SER A 248 32.98 -14.12 7.08
C SER A 248 32.67 -15.16 8.17
N GLU A 249 32.68 -14.77 9.45
CA GLU A 249 32.31 -15.62 10.59
C GLU A 249 30.78 -15.79 10.74
N ALA A 250 29.96 -14.91 10.16
CA ALA A 250 28.49 -14.90 10.29
C ALA A 250 27.75 -15.54 9.10
N LEU A 251 28.47 -16.05 8.10
CA LEU A 251 27.89 -16.66 6.89
C LEU A 251 26.86 -17.78 7.19
N GLY A 252 27.13 -18.58 8.23
CA GLY A 252 26.27 -19.70 8.63
C GLY A 252 24.90 -19.28 9.16
N GLU A 253 24.79 -18.06 9.68
CA GLU A 253 23.55 -17.52 10.26
C GLU A 253 22.81 -16.61 9.27
N LEU A 254 23.55 -15.77 8.55
CA LEU A 254 22.98 -14.77 7.66
C LEU A 254 22.43 -15.36 6.35
N LEU A 255 23.06 -16.40 5.79
CA LEU A 255 22.60 -17.02 4.55
C LEU A 255 21.21 -17.69 4.69
N PRO A 256 20.93 -18.46 5.77
CA PRO A 256 19.58 -18.91 6.09
C PRO A 256 18.54 -17.80 6.23
N MET A 257 18.90 -16.65 6.84
CA MET A 257 17.99 -15.52 6.99
C MET A 257 17.65 -14.88 5.64
N ALA A 258 18.65 -14.64 4.80
CA ALA A 258 18.44 -14.12 3.44
C ALA A 258 17.57 -15.06 2.60
N ALA A 259 17.86 -16.38 2.65
CA ALA A 259 17.06 -17.38 1.95
C ALA A 259 15.61 -17.43 2.47
N GLY A 260 15.42 -17.42 3.79
CA GLY A 260 14.10 -17.39 4.43
C GLY A 260 13.28 -16.15 4.06
N GLY A 261 13.91 -14.97 4.09
CA GLY A 261 13.32 -13.71 3.69
C GLY A 261 12.89 -13.72 2.23
N LEU A 262 13.76 -14.16 1.31
CA LEU A 262 13.42 -14.28 -0.11
C LEU A 262 12.27 -15.25 -0.36
N LEU A 263 12.27 -16.43 0.29
CA LEU A 263 11.17 -17.38 0.19
C LEU A 263 9.84 -16.79 0.68
N LEU A 264 9.86 -16.03 1.78
CA LEU A 264 8.68 -15.33 2.29
C LEU A 264 8.17 -14.30 1.29
N ILE A 265 9.05 -13.50 0.68
CA ILE A 265 8.69 -12.49 -0.33
C ILE A 265 8.11 -13.14 -1.59
N PHE A 266 8.74 -14.20 -2.09
CA PHE A 266 8.25 -14.92 -3.27
C PHE A 266 6.88 -15.57 -3.01
N ALA A 267 6.69 -16.14 -1.82
CA ALA A 267 5.39 -16.66 -1.42
C ALA A 267 4.34 -15.56 -1.29
N ALA A 268 4.70 -14.41 -0.70
CA ALA A 268 3.82 -13.25 -0.58
C ALA A 268 3.35 -12.74 -1.96
N PHE A 269 4.28 -12.60 -2.90
CA PHE A 269 3.97 -12.27 -4.30
C PHE A 269 3.01 -13.30 -4.91
N TRP A 270 3.35 -14.59 -4.83
CA TRP A 270 2.55 -15.65 -5.42
C TRP A 270 1.12 -15.70 -4.86
N ILE A 271 0.97 -15.57 -3.54
CA ILE A 271 -0.32 -15.62 -2.87
C ILE A 271 -1.19 -14.40 -3.22
N TYR A 272 -0.60 -13.20 -3.29
CA TYR A 272 -1.33 -11.98 -3.60
C TYR A 272 -1.91 -12.02 -5.02
N PHE A 273 -1.12 -12.45 -6.01
CA PHE A 273 -1.54 -12.47 -7.42
C PHE A 273 -2.31 -13.73 -7.85
N ALA A 274 -2.61 -14.64 -6.91
CA ALA A 274 -3.31 -15.89 -7.23
C ALA A 274 -4.80 -15.72 -7.57
N VAL A 275 -5.40 -14.54 -7.37
CA VAL A 275 -6.84 -14.32 -7.54
C VAL A 275 -7.15 -13.08 -8.42
N PRO A 276 -8.16 -13.15 -9.31
CA PRO A 276 -8.55 -12.02 -10.16
C PRO A 276 -9.48 -11.05 -9.41
N ILE A 277 -8.95 -10.35 -8.40
CA ILE A 277 -9.73 -9.56 -7.43
C ILE A 277 -10.65 -8.48 -8.04
N HIS A 278 -10.34 -8.00 -9.24
CA HIS A 278 -11.15 -7.02 -9.96
C HIS A 278 -12.59 -7.51 -10.18
N GLN A 279 -12.83 -8.82 -10.31
CA GLN A 279 -14.18 -9.39 -10.45
C GLN A 279 -15.01 -9.27 -9.15
N HIS A 280 -14.38 -9.16 -7.98
CA HIS A 280 -15.08 -8.98 -6.70
C HIS A 280 -15.45 -7.51 -6.44
N LEU A 281 -14.73 -6.56 -7.05
CA LEU A 281 -14.88 -5.13 -6.85
C LEU A 281 -16.08 -4.57 -7.63
N ALA A 282 -17.29 -5.05 -7.30
CA ALA A 282 -18.53 -4.72 -8.01
C ALA A 282 -19.32 -3.54 -7.39
N SER A 283 -19.01 -3.14 -6.14
CA SER A 283 -19.74 -2.09 -5.42
C SER A 283 -18.84 -1.23 -4.55
N ASN A 284 -19.22 0.04 -4.33
CA ASN A 284 -18.42 0.96 -3.49
C ASN A 284 -18.24 0.44 -2.06
N ARG A 285 -19.22 -0.28 -1.49
CA ARG A 285 -19.09 -0.85 -0.15
C ARG A 285 -17.99 -1.90 -0.08
N GLN A 286 -17.94 -2.81 -1.06
CA GLN A 286 -16.87 -3.81 -1.17
C GLN A 286 -15.52 -3.12 -1.39
N SER A 287 -15.49 -2.15 -2.29
CA SER A 287 -14.27 -1.41 -2.64
C SER A 287 -13.71 -0.56 -1.50
N PHE A 288 -14.55 0.08 -0.68
CA PHE A 288 -14.08 0.81 0.50
C PHE A 288 -13.50 -0.14 1.54
N LEU A 289 -14.21 -1.24 1.86
CA LEU A 289 -13.70 -2.21 2.83
C LEU A 289 -12.39 -2.85 2.35
N TRP A 290 -12.34 -3.24 1.08
CA TRP A 290 -11.16 -3.80 0.45
C TRP A 290 -10.02 -2.79 0.42
N GLY A 291 -10.25 -1.59 -0.13
CA GLY A 291 -9.24 -0.54 -0.29
C GLY A 291 -8.67 -0.07 1.05
N TYR A 292 -9.52 0.18 2.05
CA TYR A 292 -9.06 0.55 3.39
C TYR A 292 -8.40 -0.60 4.15
N GLY A 293 -8.87 -1.84 3.96
CA GLY A 293 -8.21 -3.03 4.52
C GLY A 293 -6.78 -3.22 4.01
N HIS A 294 -6.48 -2.78 2.78
CA HIS A 294 -5.13 -2.86 2.22
C HIS A 294 -4.11 -1.94 2.89
N TYR A 295 -4.53 -0.95 3.69
CA TYR A 295 -3.61 -0.25 4.60
C TYR A 295 -2.81 -1.26 5.43
N PHE A 296 -3.49 -2.21 6.07
CA PHE A 296 -2.85 -3.21 6.92
C PHE A 296 -2.03 -4.21 6.09
N VAL A 297 -2.50 -4.58 4.90
CA VAL A 297 -1.75 -5.46 3.98
C VAL A 297 -0.42 -4.83 3.60
N PHE A 298 -0.42 -3.58 3.11
CA PHE A 298 0.81 -2.91 2.71
C PHE A 298 1.72 -2.61 3.91
N ALA A 299 1.16 -2.17 5.04
CA ALA A 299 1.94 -1.90 6.25
C ALA A 299 2.64 -3.17 6.77
N SER A 300 1.95 -4.32 6.75
CA SER A 300 2.57 -5.61 7.11
C SER A 300 3.60 -6.06 6.07
N ALA A 301 3.35 -5.89 4.78
CA ALA A 301 4.29 -6.23 3.71
C ALA A 301 5.62 -5.46 3.82
N ALA A 302 5.54 -4.15 4.05
CA ALA A 302 6.72 -3.30 4.27
C ALA A 302 7.44 -3.65 5.59
N ALA A 303 6.69 -3.94 6.65
CA ALA A 303 7.26 -4.31 7.95
C ALA A 303 7.98 -5.67 7.94
N ILE A 304 7.70 -6.57 6.98
CA ILE A 304 8.51 -7.78 6.77
C ILE A 304 9.96 -7.40 6.47
N GLY A 305 10.19 -6.35 5.65
CA GLY A 305 11.54 -5.92 5.27
C GLY A 305 12.31 -5.37 6.45
N ALA A 306 11.66 -4.46 7.20
CA ALA A 306 12.19 -3.96 8.46
C ALA A 306 12.49 -5.09 9.46
N GLY A 307 11.61 -6.09 9.56
CA GLY A 307 11.83 -7.25 10.41
C GLY A 307 13.07 -8.05 10.03
N ILE A 308 13.29 -8.28 8.73
CA ILE A 308 14.47 -9.03 8.24
C ILE A 308 15.74 -8.26 8.58
N GLU A 309 15.75 -6.94 8.43
CA GLU A 309 16.88 -6.09 8.78
C GLU A 309 17.19 -6.14 10.28
N VAL A 310 16.16 -6.07 11.16
CA VAL A 310 16.33 -6.24 12.62
C VAL A 310 16.91 -7.62 12.96
N ALA A 311 16.46 -8.69 12.30
CA ALA A 311 16.99 -10.03 12.52
C ALA A 311 18.46 -10.16 12.10
N VAL A 312 18.84 -9.49 11.02
CA VAL A 312 20.24 -9.42 10.56
C VAL A 312 21.10 -8.62 11.53
N GLU A 313 20.64 -7.45 11.96
CA GLU A 313 21.35 -6.62 12.94
C GLU A 313 21.55 -7.33 14.28
N GLU A 314 20.58 -8.13 14.73
CA GLU A 314 20.72 -8.96 15.93
C GLU A 314 21.78 -10.06 15.75
N ALA A 315 21.78 -10.75 14.60
CA ALA A 315 22.77 -11.80 14.32
C ALA A 315 24.22 -11.29 14.28
N VAL A 316 24.44 -10.06 13.78
CA VAL A 316 25.76 -9.42 13.77
C VAL A 316 26.07 -8.61 15.04
N GLY A 317 25.21 -8.69 16.05
CA GLY A 317 25.41 -8.02 17.36
C GLY A 317 25.26 -6.50 17.35
N LYS A 318 24.60 -5.93 16.33
CA LYS A 318 24.31 -4.49 16.20
C LYS A 318 22.97 -4.11 16.84
N ALA A 319 22.02 -5.04 16.93
CA ALA A 319 20.75 -4.79 17.62
C ALA A 319 20.81 -5.11 19.12
N HIS A 320 20.15 -4.30 19.94
CA HIS A 320 20.08 -4.42 21.40
C HIS A 320 18.80 -5.11 21.88
N VAL A 321 18.40 -6.18 21.20
CA VAL A 321 17.20 -6.96 21.50
C VAL A 321 17.47 -8.45 21.62
N SER A 322 16.57 -9.16 22.31
CA SER A 322 16.62 -10.63 22.36
C SER A 322 16.32 -11.24 20.98
N THR A 323 16.88 -12.42 20.70
CA THR A 323 16.57 -13.22 19.51
C THR A 323 15.07 -13.48 19.34
N PHE A 324 14.32 -13.61 20.43
CA PHE A 324 12.86 -13.76 20.38
C PHE A 324 12.17 -12.51 19.80
N ALA A 325 12.60 -11.32 20.22
CA ALA A 325 12.08 -10.05 19.72
C ALA A 325 12.50 -9.82 18.26
N ALA A 326 13.74 -10.12 17.90
CA ALA A 326 14.23 -10.06 16.52
C ALA A 326 13.48 -11.03 15.59
N SER A 327 13.27 -12.27 16.04
CA SER A 327 12.42 -13.25 15.33
C SER A 327 10.99 -12.74 15.17
N GLY A 328 10.43 -12.15 16.23
CA GLY A 328 9.10 -11.54 16.25
C GLY A 328 8.94 -10.40 15.25
N ALA A 329 10.00 -9.64 15.01
CA ALA A 329 10.01 -8.54 14.04
C ALA A 329 9.74 -9.03 12.60
N VAL A 330 10.09 -10.27 12.26
CA VAL A 330 9.80 -10.90 10.96
C VAL A 330 8.47 -11.66 10.98
N THR A 331 8.28 -12.51 11.99
CA THR A 331 7.17 -13.46 12.03
C THR A 331 5.82 -12.77 12.24
N VAL A 332 5.76 -11.70 13.05
CA VAL A 332 4.51 -10.97 13.30
C VAL A 332 4.01 -10.29 12.02
N PRO A 333 4.81 -9.46 11.31
CA PRO A 333 4.40 -8.91 10.02
C PRO A 333 4.10 -9.99 8.97
N GLY A 334 4.90 -11.05 8.89
CA GLY A 334 4.67 -12.16 7.96
C GLY A 334 3.33 -12.86 8.18
N ALA A 335 2.99 -13.15 9.44
CA ALA A 335 1.72 -13.74 9.81
C ALA A 335 0.53 -12.80 9.57
N LEU A 336 0.69 -11.51 9.93
CA LEU A 336 -0.31 -10.48 9.66
C LEU A 336 -0.56 -10.38 8.15
N PHE A 337 0.47 -10.35 7.33
CA PHE A 337 0.33 -10.30 5.87
C PHE A 337 -0.49 -11.50 5.35
N MET A 338 -0.14 -12.73 5.74
CA MET A 338 -0.87 -13.93 5.32
C MET A 338 -2.35 -13.87 5.72
N PHE A 339 -2.64 -13.48 6.96
CA PHE A 339 -4.00 -13.38 7.47
C PHE A 339 -4.79 -12.25 6.81
N LEU A 340 -4.19 -11.08 6.60
CA LEU A 340 -4.84 -9.91 6.03
C LEU A 340 -5.11 -10.08 4.53
N VAL A 341 -4.19 -10.69 3.80
CA VAL A 341 -4.39 -11.08 2.39
C VAL A 341 -5.50 -12.12 2.27
N TRP A 342 -5.62 -13.05 3.23
CA TRP A 342 -6.80 -13.90 3.30
C TRP A 342 -8.06 -13.08 3.54
N LEU A 343 -8.08 -12.28 4.61
CA LEU A 343 -9.27 -11.57 5.09
C LEU A 343 -9.84 -10.58 4.08
N PHE A 344 -8.97 -9.80 3.43
CA PHE A 344 -9.40 -8.71 2.55
C PHE A 344 -9.31 -9.05 1.07
N HIS A 345 -8.46 -10.00 0.66
CA HIS A 345 -8.16 -10.20 -0.75
C HIS A 345 -8.64 -11.58 -1.25
N SER A 346 -8.03 -12.67 -0.80
CA SER A 346 -8.18 -13.98 -1.43
C SER A 346 -9.36 -14.82 -0.96
N ARG A 347 -9.91 -14.61 0.26
CA ARG A 347 -11.00 -15.47 0.81
C ARG A 347 -12.23 -15.56 -0.08
N HIS A 348 -12.48 -14.55 -0.90
CA HIS A 348 -13.65 -14.45 -1.78
C HIS A 348 -13.62 -15.47 -2.93
N TYR A 349 -12.44 -16.05 -3.21
CA TYR A 349 -12.22 -17.04 -4.27
C TYR A 349 -11.91 -18.45 -3.73
N LYS A 350 -11.83 -18.63 -2.40
CA LYS A 350 -11.52 -19.93 -1.78
C LYS A 350 -12.79 -20.75 -1.56
N ARG A 351 -12.79 -22.00 -2.00
CA ARG A 351 -13.93 -22.94 -1.89
C ARG A 351 -13.65 -24.04 -0.88
N GLY A 352 -14.57 -24.22 0.07
CA GLY A 352 -14.49 -25.24 1.11
C GLY A 352 -13.50 -24.90 2.23
N THR A 353 -13.64 -25.62 3.35
CA THR A 353 -12.88 -25.36 4.58
C THR A 353 -11.37 -25.51 4.38
N ALA A 354 -10.93 -26.49 3.58
CA ALA A 354 -9.51 -26.72 3.33
C ALA A 354 -8.82 -25.49 2.71
N GLN A 355 -9.36 -24.95 1.60
CA GLN A 355 -8.80 -23.76 0.95
C GLN A 355 -8.91 -22.50 1.81
N GLN A 356 -9.98 -22.37 2.59
CA GLN A 356 -10.19 -21.23 3.49
C GLN A 356 -9.20 -21.21 4.66
N LEU A 357 -8.81 -22.37 5.18
CA LEU A 357 -7.92 -22.47 6.34
C LEU A 357 -6.43 -22.37 6.00
N VAL A 358 -6.01 -22.53 4.74
CA VAL A 358 -4.58 -22.51 4.35
C VAL A 358 -3.85 -21.28 4.89
N LEU A 359 -4.35 -20.08 4.59
CA LEU A 359 -3.65 -18.84 4.96
C LEU A 359 -3.75 -18.52 6.48
N PRO A 360 -4.91 -18.66 7.15
CA PRO A 360 -4.97 -18.51 8.61
C PRO A 360 -4.07 -19.49 9.37
N LEU A 361 -4.05 -20.77 8.97
CA LEU A 361 -3.17 -21.76 9.61
C LEU A 361 -1.69 -21.47 9.34
N SER A 362 -1.36 -21.00 8.14
CA SER A 362 0.01 -20.57 7.81
C SER A 362 0.43 -19.36 8.63
N ALA A 363 -0.47 -18.39 8.87
CA ALA A 363 -0.20 -17.27 9.76
C ALA A 363 0.13 -17.73 11.19
N LEU A 364 -0.64 -18.70 11.73
CA LEU A 364 -0.34 -19.29 13.04
C LEU A 364 0.99 -20.06 13.05
N ALA A 365 1.29 -20.80 11.99
CA ALA A 365 2.56 -21.52 11.86
C ALA A 365 3.76 -20.54 11.78
N ILE A 366 3.63 -19.44 11.03
CA ILE A 366 4.64 -18.38 10.98
C ILE A 366 4.83 -17.75 12.36
N LEU A 367 3.76 -17.43 13.10
CA LEU A 367 3.89 -16.94 14.48
C LEU A 367 4.60 -17.95 15.38
N ALA A 368 4.34 -19.25 15.22
CA ALA A 368 5.04 -20.29 15.97
C ALA A 368 6.54 -20.35 15.64
N CYS A 369 6.97 -19.95 14.44
CA CYS A 369 8.39 -19.87 14.09
C CYS A 369 9.17 -18.88 14.96
N THR A 370 8.51 -17.94 15.65
CA THR A 370 9.14 -16.99 16.59
C THR A 370 9.95 -17.71 17.68
N PHE A 371 9.52 -18.91 18.07
CA PHE A 371 10.17 -19.70 19.11
C PHE A 371 11.38 -20.51 18.60
N ALA A 372 11.72 -20.43 17.31
CA ALA A 372 12.81 -21.21 16.72
C ALA A 372 14.19 -20.54 16.79
N GLY A 373 14.32 -19.41 17.49
CA GLY A 373 15.58 -18.68 17.63
C GLY A 373 16.16 -18.25 16.26
N GLY A 374 17.47 -18.40 16.06
CA GLY A 374 18.14 -18.02 14.80
C GLY A 374 17.58 -18.69 13.54
N GLY A 375 16.85 -19.80 13.67
CA GLY A 375 16.16 -20.47 12.54
C GLY A 375 14.82 -19.86 12.14
N ALA A 376 14.30 -18.87 12.87
CA ALA A 376 12.94 -18.35 12.70
C ALA A 376 12.66 -17.81 11.29
N VAL A 377 13.60 -17.06 10.71
CA VAL A 377 13.44 -16.45 9.37
C VAL A 377 13.40 -17.51 8.28
N LEU A 378 14.32 -18.49 8.32
CA LEU A 378 14.32 -19.60 7.38
C LEU A 378 13.04 -20.43 7.46
N LEU A 379 12.63 -20.81 8.68
CA LEU A 379 11.41 -21.59 8.89
C LEU A 379 10.16 -20.83 8.42
N THR A 380 10.11 -19.52 8.62
CA THR A 380 9.03 -18.67 8.09
C THR A 380 8.95 -18.76 6.57
N GLY A 381 10.09 -18.64 5.87
CA GLY A 381 10.15 -18.79 4.42
C GLY A 381 9.74 -20.19 3.93
N LEU A 382 10.14 -21.23 4.66
CA LEU A 382 9.74 -22.62 4.35
C LEU A 382 8.24 -22.84 4.55
N VAL A 383 7.67 -22.35 5.66
CA VAL A 383 6.22 -22.41 5.91
C VAL A 383 5.48 -21.71 4.78
N ALA A 384 5.89 -20.50 4.41
CA ALA A 384 5.26 -19.75 3.32
C ALA A 384 5.36 -20.47 1.96
N SER A 385 6.49 -21.14 1.69
CA SER A 385 6.66 -21.97 0.49
C SER A 385 5.72 -23.18 0.47
N VAL A 386 5.58 -23.87 1.61
CA VAL A 386 4.62 -24.97 1.77
C VAL A 386 3.18 -24.47 1.60
N THR A 387 2.85 -23.27 2.11
CA THR A 387 1.56 -22.63 1.91
C THR A 387 1.23 -22.47 0.43
N VAL A 388 2.19 -22.00 -0.38
CA VAL A 388 2.03 -21.88 -1.83
C VAL A 388 1.80 -23.25 -2.46
N ALA A 389 2.64 -24.24 -2.14
CA ALA A 389 2.52 -25.60 -2.70
C ALA A 389 1.16 -26.25 -2.39
N VAL A 390 0.70 -26.15 -1.13
CA VAL A 390 -0.62 -26.63 -0.70
C VAL A 390 -1.74 -25.87 -1.40
N GLY A 391 -1.62 -24.55 -1.53
CA GLY A 391 -2.60 -23.71 -2.23
C GLY A 391 -2.75 -24.09 -3.70
N VAL A 392 -1.64 -24.32 -4.39
CA VAL A 392 -1.61 -24.76 -5.79
C VAL A 392 -2.25 -26.15 -5.92
N TRP A 393 -1.85 -27.11 -5.08
CA TRP A 393 -2.40 -28.47 -5.09
C TRP A 393 -3.90 -28.52 -4.80
N LEU A 394 -4.40 -27.71 -3.86
CA LEU A 394 -5.84 -27.63 -3.59
C LEU A 394 -6.63 -26.98 -4.72
N SER A 395 -6.00 -26.09 -5.50
CA SER A 395 -6.64 -25.40 -6.62
C SER A 395 -6.74 -26.31 -7.86
N THR A 396 -5.74 -27.17 -8.09
CA THR A 396 -5.80 -28.16 -9.18
C THR A 396 -6.84 -29.25 -8.94
N LYS A 397 -7.08 -29.62 -7.67
CA LYS A 397 -8.11 -30.62 -7.32
C LYS A 397 -9.55 -30.10 -7.39
N ASN A 398 -9.75 -28.81 -7.19
CA ASN A 398 -11.07 -28.17 -7.20
C ASN A 398 -11.04 -26.97 -8.16
N PRO A 399 -10.99 -27.21 -9.49
CA PRO A 399 -10.95 -26.12 -10.46
C PRO A 399 -12.18 -25.22 -10.33
N PRO A 400 -12.05 -23.91 -10.65
CA PRO A 400 -13.20 -23.05 -10.78
C PRO A 400 -14.17 -23.65 -11.82
N LEU A 401 -15.48 -23.48 -11.59
CA LEU A 401 -16.46 -23.86 -12.61
C LEU A 401 -16.16 -23.00 -13.83
N ALA A 402 -16.05 -23.61 -15.01
CA ALA A 402 -15.93 -22.86 -16.25
C ALA A 402 -17.07 -21.83 -16.29
N GLU A 403 -16.72 -20.55 -16.46
CA GLU A 403 -17.70 -19.50 -16.68
C GLU A 403 -18.49 -19.88 -17.94
N ALA A 404 -19.79 -20.13 -17.77
CA ALA A 404 -20.73 -20.47 -18.84
C ALA A 404 -21.49 -19.23 -19.29
#